data_AF-A0A5F2BWK3-F1
#
_entry.id   AF-A0A5F2BWK3-F1
#
_cell.length_a   1.000
_cell.length_b   1.000
_cell.length_c   1.000
_cell.angle_alpha   90.00
_cell.angle_beta   90.00
_cell.angle_gamma   90.00
#
_symmetry.space_group_name_H-M   'P 1'
#
loop_
_entity.id
_entity.type
_entity.pdbx_description
1 polymer ?
#
loop_
_entity_poly.entity_id
_entity_poly.type
_entity_poly.pdbx_seq_one_letter_code
_entity_poly.pdbx_strand_id
1 'polypeptide(L)'
;MLLHSQFQSQEIRSLIRKKKLALAGNLKLKIYGTLSCNSGKRMNKQNRIFFSSEKEAIHLGFRPCGHCLKEKYKVWKHGTV
;
A
#
# COMPACT_ATOMS: atom_id res chain seq x y z
N MET A 1 5.49 7.84 -4.70
CA MET A 1 4.32 6.95 -4.75
C MET A 1 4.06 6.60 -6.20
N LEU A 2 3.43 5.45 -6.51
CA LEU A 2 3.21 5.03 -7.89
C LEU A 2 1.80 4.46 -8.09
N LEU A 3 1.03 5.00 -9.05
CA LEU A 3 -0.32 4.51 -9.38
C LEU A 3 -0.26 3.37 -10.38
N HIS A 4 -0.94 2.26 -10.12
CA HIS A 4 -0.92 1.11 -11.05
C HIS A 4 -1.53 1.47 -12.42
N SER A 5 -2.52 2.36 -12.48
CA SER A 5 -3.14 2.78 -13.74
C SER A 5 -2.20 3.54 -14.67
N GLN A 6 -1.12 4.14 -14.14
CA GLN A 6 -0.20 4.98 -14.90
C GLN A 6 1.02 4.22 -15.45
N PHE A 7 1.18 2.94 -15.09
CA PHE A 7 2.37 2.16 -15.41
C PHE A 7 2.02 0.77 -15.92
N GLN A 8 2.86 0.22 -16.78
CA GLN A 8 2.70 -1.15 -17.23
C GLN A 8 3.02 -2.13 -16.09
N SER A 9 2.31 -3.25 -16.07
CA SER A 9 2.53 -4.27 -15.02
C SER A 9 3.94 -4.86 -15.02
N GLN A 10 4.69 -4.80 -16.13
CA GLN A 10 6.10 -5.24 -16.19
C GLN A 10 7.03 -4.27 -15.46
N GLU A 11 6.82 -2.96 -15.61
CA GLU A 11 7.59 -1.92 -14.94
C GLU A 11 7.42 -2.01 -13.43
N ILE A 12 6.17 -2.15 -12.96
CA ILE A 12 5.86 -2.33 -11.55
C ILE A 12 6.56 -3.58 -10.98
N ARG A 13 6.50 -4.70 -11.70
CA ARG A 13 7.19 -5.94 -11.28
C ARG A 13 8.71 -5.77 -11.24
N SER A 14 9.29 -4.97 -12.14
CA SER A 14 10.71 -4.62 -12.13
C SER A 14 11.06 -3.80 -10.90
N LEU A 15 10.26 -2.78 -10.58
CA LEU A 15 10.46 -1.92 -9.41
C LEU A 15 10.32 -2.68 -8.08
N ILE A 16 9.36 -3.61 -7.99
CA ILE A 16 9.22 -4.51 -6.84
C ILE A 16 10.46 -5.39 -6.68
N ARG A 17 10.94 -6.03 -7.77
CA ARG A 17 12.16 -6.85 -7.75
C ARG A 17 13.40 -6.06 -7.34
N LYS A 18 13.49 -4.79 -7.78
CA LYS A 18 14.55 -3.84 -7.39
C LYS A 18 14.35 -3.25 -5.98
N LYS A 19 13.35 -3.70 -5.22
CA LYS A 19 12.98 -3.19 -3.88
C LYS A 19 12.69 -1.68 -3.85
N LYS A 20 12.36 -1.07 -4.99
CA LYS A 20 11.95 0.34 -5.09
C LYS A 20 10.49 0.55 -4.67
N LEU A 21 9.68 -0.50 -4.73
CA LEU A 21 8.31 -0.54 -4.21
C LEU A 21 8.24 -1.69 -3.19
N ALA A 22 7.95 -1.35 -1.93
CA ALA A 22 7.91 -2.29 -0.82
C ALA A 22 6.48 -2.55 -0.30
N LEU A 23 5.56 -1.63 -0.56
CA LEU A 23 4.18 -1.69 -0.07
C LEU A 23 3.20 -1.39 -1.21
N ALA A 24 1.96 -1.84 -1.03
CA ALA A 24 0.84 -1.50 -1.90
C ALA A 24 -0.36 -1.05 -1.07
N GLY A 25 -1.31 -0.39 -1.71
CA GLY A 25 -2.44 0.20 -1.01
C GLY A 25 -3.66 0.45 -1.89
N ASN A 26 -4.74 0.83 -1.23
CA ASN A 26 -5.95 1.34 -1.85
C ASN A 26 -5.93 2.86 -1.80
N LEU A 27 -5.88 3.51 -2.95
CA LEU A 27 -5.86 4.96 -3.10
C LEU A 27 -7.15 5.61 -2.54
N LYS A 28 -8.31 5.08 -2.93
CA LYS A 28 -9.63 5.64 -2.57
C LYS A 28 -9.90 5.56 -1.07
N LEU A 29 -9.60 4.42 -0.46
CA LEU A 29 -9.83 4.18 0.97
C LEU A 29 -8.65 4.63 1.85
N LYS A 30 -7.58 5.15 1.24
CA LYS A 30 -6.35 5.57 1.92
C LYS A 30 -5.76 4.47 2.81
N ILE A 31 -5.62 3.25 2.29
CA ILE A 31 -5.06 2.09 3.02
C ILE A 31 -3.73 1.69 2.44
N TYR A 32 -2.70 1.43 3.24
CA TYR A 32 -1.47 0.77 2.81
C TYR A 32 -1.30 -0.61 3.48
N GLY A 33 -0.54 -1.50 2.86
CA GLY A 33 -0.31 -2.85 3.31
C GLY A 33 0.84 -3.52 2.57
N THR A 34 1.08 -4.78 2.91
CA THR A 34 2.13 -5.57 2.27
C THR A 34 1.76 -5.92 0.82
N LEU A 35 2.77 -6.15 -0.02
CA LEU A 35 2.59 -6.67 -1.38
C LEU A 35 1.95 -8.06 -1.40
N SER A 36 2.08 -8.83 -0.30
CA SER A 36 1.51 -10.17 -0.14
C SER A 36 0.06 -10.19 0.35
N CYS A 37 -0.52 -9.04 0.71
CA CYS A 37 -1.87 -8.96 1.27
C CYS A 37 -2.95 -9.59 0.36
N ASN A 38 -3.71 -10.55 0.89
CA ASN A 38 -4.74 -11.28 0.14
C ASN A 38 -5.85 -10.36 -0.39
N SER A 39 -6.31 -9.40 0.41
CA SER A 39 -7.25 -8.37 -0.06
C SER A 39 -6.60 -7.44 -1.09
N GLY A 40 -5.32 -7.13 -0.89
CA GLY A 40 -4.52 -6.31 -1.80
C GLY A 40 -4.43 -6.94 -3.19
N LYS A 41 -4.13 -8.24 -3.30
CA LYS A 41 -3.98 -8.98 -4.56
C LYS A 41 -5.24 -8.96 -5.45
N ARG A 42 -6.43 -8.91 -4.85
CA ARG A 42 -7.74 -8.84 -5.54
C ARG A 42 -8.19 -7.41 -5.90
N MET A 43 -7.42 -6.40 -5.52
CA MET A 43 -7.79 -5.00 -5.72
C MET A 43 -7.75 -4.60 -7.20
N ASN A 44 -8.79 -3.86 -7.64
CA ASN A 44 -8.82 -3.23 -8.95
C ASN A 44 -7.58 -2.33 -9.15
N LYS A 45 -6.97 -2.41 -10.34
CA LYS A 45 -5.78 -1.63 -10.71
C LYS A 45 -5.99 -0.12 -10.53
N GLN A 46 -7.18 0.41 -10.84
CA GLN A 46 -7.47 1.85 -10.70
C GLN A 46 -7.36 2.34 -9.25
N ASN A 47 -7.63 1.46 -8.28
CA ASN A 47 -7.51 1.79 -6.87
C ASN A 47 -6.16 1.40 -6.28
N ARG A 48 -5.30 0.69 -7.01
CA ARG A 48 -4.03 0.18 -6.48
C ARG A 48 -2.92 1.21 -6.63
N ILE A 49 -2.31 1.55 -5.51
CA ILE A 49 -1.12 2.42 -5.41
C ILE A 49 0.02 1.64 -4.76
N PHE A 50 1.26 2.02 -5.06
CA PHE A 50 2.48 1.45 -4.49
C PHE A 50 3.32 2.52 -3.78
N PHE A 51 4.04 2.09 -2.76
CA PHE A 51 4.92 2.94 -1.96
C PHE A 51 6.31 2.30 -1.84
N SER A 52 7.33 3.15 -1.79
CA SER A 52 8.71 2.78 -1.49
C SER A 52 8.90 2.39 -0.03
N SER A 53 8.15 3.02 0.89
CA SER A 53 8.26 2.79 2.33
C SER A 53 6.95 3.05 3.07
N GLU A 54 6.89 2.58 4.31
CA GLU A 54 5.77 2.88 5.20
C GLU A 54 5.71 4.37 5.57
N LYS A 55 6.86 5.00 5.78
CA LYS A 55 6.95 6.44 6.08
C LYS A 55 6.29 7.28 4.98
N GLU A 56 6.56 6.92 3.72
CA GLU A 56 5.92 7.57 2.57
C GLU A 56 4.39 7.41 2.60
N ALA A 57 3.89 6.20 2.86
CA ALA A 57 2.45 5.95 2.92
C ALA A 57 1.77 6.77 4.04
N ILE A 58 2.39 6.80 5.23
CA ILE A 58 1.89 7.56 6.39
C ILE A 58 1.90 9.06 6.09
N HIS A 59 2.99 9.59 5.52
CA HIS A 59 3.10 11.01 5.16
C HIS A 59 2.02 11.43 4.14
N LEU A 60 1.61 10.53 3.25
CA LEU A 60 0.53 10.74 2.30
C LEU A 60 -0.89 10.51 2.88
N GLY A 61 -0.98 10.28 4.19
CA GLY A 61 -2.25 10.12 4.92
C GLY A 61 -2.89 8.74 4.79
N PHE A 62 -2.12 7.70 4.47
CA PHE A 62 -2.64 6.34 4.40
C PHE A 62 -2.57 5.65 5.75
N ARG A 63 -3.65 4.97 6.13
CA ARG A 63 -3.69 4.11 7.31
C ARG A 63 -3.21 2.69 7.01
N PRO A 64 -2.65 1.98 8.00
CA PRO A 64 -2.31 0.56 7.86
C PRO A 64 -3.53 -0.31 7.56
N CYS A 65 -3.31 -1.40 6.84
CA CYS A 65 -4.32 -2.40 6.51
C CYS A 65 -4.66 -3.26 7.73
N GLY A 66 -5.93 -3.31 8.12
CA GLY A 66 -6.39 -4.14 9.24
C GLY A 66 -6.20 -5.66 9.06
N HIS A 67 -6.00 -6.14 7.83
CA HIS A 67 -5.75 -7.57 7.56
C HIS A 67 -4.28 -7.95 7.68
N CYS A 68 -3.41 -7.32 6.88
CA CYS A 68 -1.99 -7.69 6.81
C CYS A 68 -1.09 -6.91 7.78
N LEU A 69 -1.57 -5.82 8.37
CA LEU A 69 -0.85 -4.97 9.33
C LEU A 69 -1.69 -4.76 10.60
N LYS A 70 -2.31 -5.82 11.12
CA LYS A 70 -3.30 -5.77 12.21
C LYS A 70 -2.82 -4.99 13.44
N GLU A 71 -1.59 -5.24 13.90
CA GLU A 71 -1.06 -4.55 15.09
C GLU A 71 -0.86 -3.05 14.84
N LYS A 72 -0.29 -2.66 13.69
CA LYS A 72 -0.17 -1.24 13.31
C LYS A 72 -1.53 -0.58 13.13
N TYR A 73 -2.52 -1.33 12.62
CA TYR A 73 -3.89 -0.86 12.51
C TYR A 73 -4.56 -0.63 13.86
N LYS A 74 -4.35 -1.49 14.85
CA LYS A 74 -4.82 -1.24 16.22
C LYS A 74 -4.19 0.04 16.78
N VAL A 75 -2.89 0.21 16.64
CA VAL A 75 -2.19 1.44 17.08
C VAL A 75 -2.76 2.67 16.37
N TRP A 76 -2.95 2.63 15.05
CA TRP A 76 -3.56 3.74 14.31
C TRP A 76 -5.01 4.03 14.75
N LYS A 77 -5.80 2.99 15.03
CA LYS A 77 -7.23 3.12 15.39
C LYS A 77 -7.43 3.64 16.82
N HIS A 78 -6.53 3.28 17.74
CA HIS A 78 -6.62 3.63 19.16
C HIS A 78 -5.66 4.75 19.58
N GLY A 79 -4.73 5.13 18.69
CA GLY A 79 -3.68 6.13 18.94
C GLY A 79 -4.08 7.58 18.63
N THR A 80 -5.37 7.87 18.57
CA THR A 80 -5.87 9.25 18.65
C THR A 80 -6.36 9.48 20.08
N VAL A 81 -5.42 9.82 20.96
CA VAL A 81 -5.69 10.63 22.16
C VAL A 81 -5.03 11.98 21.95
#